data_AF-A0A178DZ50-F1
#
_entry.id   AF-A0A178DZ50-F1
#
_cell.length_a   1.000
_cell.length_b   1.000
_cell.length_c   1.000
_cell.angle_alpha   90.00
_cell.angle_beta   90.00
_cell.angle_gamma   90.00
#
_symmetry.space_group_name_H-M   'P 1'
#
loop_
_entity.id
_entity.type
_entity.pdbx_description
1 polymer ?
#
loop_
_entity_poly.entity_id
_entity_poly.type
_entity_poly.pdbx_seq_one_letter_code
_entity_poly.pdbx_strand_id
1 'polypeptide(L)'
;MGNTQSTVRYLAPASFIFDFAAQQYGIFSKPNMLDIHNQNLAAFSPYPYAIGAFFFPQQLFQLAWLWKLWRQDGNAQECRMMNKFAWVYSLGNFCIGTWMFFWNANDLKTSNIFVIINTVAQLGYIATALEPLDTRSTPNFLTHVVAKSFAGIGVLDLLHNTSAAYFKDVPPSSLVQIATGVGFAAVASVSDWIFGGCLVYDLAALAVGQEGNWSRLLGGYAAMTAGILGFKNFFYPRWKAQKEGAYSRVDGQGDVV
;
A
#
# COMPACT_ATOMS: atom_id res chain seq x y z
N MET A 1 -19.95 -28.64 -13.07
CA MET A 1 -20.62 -27.47 -12.47
C MET A 1 -20.26 -27.43 -10.99
N GLY A 2 -19.41 -26.49 -10.58
CA GLY A 2 -18.93 -26.40 -9.20
C GLY A 2 -18.60 -24.95 -8.87
N ASN A 3 -19.63 -24.16 -8.60
CA ASN A 3 -19.49 -22.81 -8.07
C ASN A 3 -19.16 -22.92 -6.58
N THR A 4 -17.96 -23.38 -6.25
CA THR A 4 -17.43 -23.22 -4.89
C THR A 4 -17.17 -21.73 -4.72
N GLN A 5 -18.19 -21.00 -4.26
CA GLN A 5 -18.08 -19.57 -4.03
C GLN A 5 -16.98 -19.37 -2.99
N SER A 6 -15.89 -18.74 -3.41
CA SER A 6 -14.76 -18.48 -2.53
C SER A 6 -15.23 -17.57 -1.39
N THR A 7 -15.07 -18.02 -0.14
CA THR A 7 -15.44 -17.29 1.08
C THR A 7 -14.90 -15.84 1.08
N VAL A 8 -13.80 -15.61 0.38
CA VAL A 8 -13.19 -14.29 0.21
C VAL A 8 -14.09 -13.25 -0.44
N ARG A 9 -15.09 -13.65 -1.24
CA ARG A 9 -16.06 -12.72 -1.82
C ARG A 9 -16.88 -12.02 -0.76
N TYR A 10 -17.10 -12.65 0.39
CA TYR A 10 -17.79 -12.03 1.52
C TYR A 10 -16.80 -11.42 2.50
N LEU A 11 -15.69 -12.10 2.76
CA LEU A 11 -14.69 -11.65 3.72
C LEU A 11 -14.06 -10.31 3.31
N ALA A 12 -13.72 -10.10 2.04
CA ALA A 12 -13.07 -8.87 1.58
C ALA A 12 -13.97 -7.63 1.71
N PRO A 13 -15.23 -7.64 1.25
CA PRO A 13 -16.15 -6.54 1.53
C PRO A 13 -16.42 -6.33 3.03
N ALA A 14 -16.57 -7.40 3.81
CA ALA A 14 -16.80 -7.29 5.26
C ALA A 14 -15.60 -6.64 5.97
N SER A 15 -14.38 -7.04 5.63
CA SER A 15 -13.17 -6.44 6.19
C SER A 15 -13.03 -4.98 5.77
N PHE A 16 -13.37 -4.61 4.53
CA PHE A 16 -13.38 -3.22 4.08
C PHE A 16 -14.37 -2.37 4.88
N ILE A 17 -15.58 -2.88 5.12
CA ILE A 17 -16.59 -2.17 5.91
C ILE A 17 -16.10 -1.97 7.35
N PHE A 18 -15.48 -3.00 7.94
CA PHE A 18 -14.88 -2.90 9.27
C PHE A 18 -13.79 -1.82 9.33
N ASP A 19 -12.83 -1.85 8.41
CA ASP A 19 -11.75 -0.86 8.35
C ASP A 19 -12.33 0.54 8.12
N PHE A 20 -13.21 0.71 7.14
CA PHE A 20 -13.86 1.98 6.85
C PHE A 20 -14.57 2.56 8.08
N ALA A 21 -15.34 1.74 8.80
CA ALA A 21 -16.02 2.15 10.02
C ALA A 21 -15.04 2.52 11.14
N ALA A 22 -13.96 1.76 11.31
CA ALA A 22 -12.90 2.07 12.26
C ALA A 22 -12.21 3.39 11.91
N GLN A 23 -11.92 3.67 10.63
CA GLN A 23 -11.38 4.95 10.17
C GLN A 23 -12.34 6.12 10.46
N GLN A 24 -13.66 5.93 10.28
CA GLN A 24 -14.64 6.96 10.68
C GLN A 24 -14.61 7.20 12.19
N TYR A 25 -14.55 6.14 13.00
CA TYR A 25 -14.35 6.26 14.45
C TYR A 25 -13.05 7.01 14.78
N GLY A 26 -11.96 6.70 14.07
CA GLY A 26 -10.67 7.36 14.17
C GLY A 26 -10.74 8.87 14.02
N ILE A 27 -11.48 9.33 13.02
CA ILE A 27 -11.64 10.75 12.67
C ILE A 27 -12.60 11.48 13.62
N PHE A 28 -13.71 10.84 14.01
CA PHE A 28 -14.80 11.52 14.72
C PHE A 28 -14.82 11.35 16.25
N SER A 29 -14.00 10.46 16.80
CA SER A 29 -13.92 10.27 18.26
C SER A 29 -13.08 11.35 18.95
N LYS A 30 -13.01 11.31 20.28
CA LYS A 30 -12.12 12.17 21.09
C LYS A 30 -11.40 11.33 22.15
N PRO A 31 -10.06 11.37 22.21
CA PRO A 31 -9.16 11.98 21.22
C PRO A 31 -9.34 11.32 19.84
N ASN A 32 -9.27 12.11 18.77
CA ASN A 32 -9.26 11.57 17.40
C ASN A 32 -7.83 11.20 16.98
N MET A 33 -7.70 10.57 15.82
CA MET A 33 -6.40 10.14 15.29
C MET A 33 -5.39 11.29 15.11
N LEU A 34 -5.86 12.50 14.82
CA LEU A 34 -5.02 13.68 14.66
C LEU A 34 -4.55 14.22 16.03
N ASP A 35 -5.42 14.19 17.04
CA ASP A 35 -5.05 14.55 18.41
C ASP A 35 -3.92 13.64 18.90
N ILE A 36 -4.04 12.33 18.69
CA ILE A 36 -3.00 11.35 19.06
C ILE A 36 -1.72 11.56 18.24
N HIS A 37 -1.83 11.82 16.94
CA HIS A 37 -0.67 12.12 16.08
C HIS A 37 0.09 13.34 16.61
N ASN A 38 -0.61 14.44 16.86
CA ASN A 38 0.00 15.69 17.35
C ASN A 38 0.61 15.53 18.75
N GLN A 39 0.08 14.62 19.56
CA GLN A 39 0.65 14.31 20.87
C GLN A 39 1.93 13.47 20.79
N ASN A 40 2.19 12.77 19.69
CA ASN A 40 3.27 11.79 19.58
C ASN A 40 4.12 12.00 18.32
N LEU A 41 4.48 13.26 18.06
CA LEU A 41 5.38 13.60 16.96
C LEU A 41 6.74 12.92 17.11
N ALA A 42 7.25 12.44 15.99
CA ALA A 42 8.51 11.72 15.89
C ALA A 42 9.15 11.95 14.51
N ALA A 43 10.36 11.43 14.32
CA ALA A 43 11.13 11.61 13.09
C ALA A 43 10.40 11.15 11.82
N PHE A 44 9.43 10.24 11.91
CA PHE A 44 8.65 9.79 10.75
C PHE A 44 7.17 10.19 10.86
N SER A 45 6.86 11.33 11.49
CA SER A 45 5.52 11.92 11.47
C SER A 45 5.24 12.59 10.12
N PRO A 46 4.27 12.10 9.32
CA PRO A 46 3.91 12.71 8.05
C PRO A 46 2.97 13.91 8.25
N TYR A 47 2.81 14.72 7.21
CA TYR A 47 1.74 15.72 7.18
C TYR A 47 0.37 15.03 7.19
N PRO A 48 -0.49 15.23 8.22
CA PRO A 48 -1.71 14.42 8.40
C PRO A 48 -2.69 14.48 7.23
N TYR A 49 -2.81 15.64 6.57
CA TYR A 49 -3.73 15.78 5.45
C TYR A 49 -3.24 15.09 4.16
N ALA A 50 -1.93 14.85 4.03
CA ALA A 50 -1.40 14.02 2.94
C ALA A 50 -1.91 12.57 3.08
N ILE A 51 -2.03 12.06 4.32
CA ILE A 51 -2.61 10.74 4.57
C ILE A 51 -4.04 10.68 4.03
N GLY A 52 -4.89 11.64 4.40
CA GLY A 52 -6.26 11.71 3.88
C GLY A 52 -6.34 11.80 2.34
N ALA A 53 -5.43 12.57 1.72
CA ALA A 53 -5.35 12.71 0.27
C ALA A 53 -4.89 11.42 -0.44
N PHE A 54 -4.10 10.56 0.21
CA PHE A 54 -3.74 9.24 -0.31
C PHE A 54 -4.89 8.24 -0.17
N PHE A 55 -5.52 8.18 1.00
CA PHE A 55 -6.57 7.22 1.30
C PHE A 55 -7.83 7.45 0.45
N PHE A 56 -8.24 8.68 0.20
CA PHE A 56 -9.48 8.94 -0.55
C PHE A 56 -9.54 8.26 -1.94
N PRO A 57 -8.59 8.49 -2.87
CA PRO A 57 -8.58 7.78 -4.15
C PRO A 57 -8.35 6.28 -3.97
N GLN A 58 -7.58 5.86 -2.95
CA GLN A 58 -7.38 4.44 -2.64
C GLN A 58 -8.72 3.75 -2.32
N GLN A 59 -9.62 4.36 -1.56
CA GLN A 59 -10.95 3.79 -1.27
C GLN A 59 -11.77 3.58 -2.54
N LEU A 60 -11.70 4.50 -3.51
CA LEU A 60 -12.41 4.35 -4.78
C LEU A 60 -11.88 3.17 -5.60
N PHE A 61 -10.57 2.99 -5.68
CA PHE A 61 -9.96 1.84 -6.35
C PHE A 61 -10.31 0.52 -5.65
N GLN A 62 -10.35 0.51 -4.32
CA GLN A 62 -10.77 -0.66 -3.54
C GLN A 62 -12.21 -1.05 -3.83
N LEU A 63 -13.15 -0.09 -3.85
CA LEU A 63 -14.55 -0.37 -4.17
C LEU A 63 -14.70 -0.90 -5.59
N ALA A 64 -14.00 -0.32 -6.57
CA ALA A 64 -14.00 -0.81 -7.95
C ALA A 64 -13.42 -2.24 -8.06
N TRP A 65 -12.34 -2.52 -7.32
CA TRP A 65 -11.73 -3.84 -7.27
C TRP A 65 -12.64 -4.87 -6.58
N LEU A 66 -13.23 -4.53 -5.43
CA LEU A 66 -14.18 -5.38 -4.70
C LEU A 66 -15.40 -5.72 -5.54
N TRP A 67 -15.91 -4.77 -6.33
CA TRP A 67 -16.99 -5.03 -7.27
C TRP A 67 -16.60 -6.07 -8.33
N LYS A 68 -15.38 -6.00 -8.86
CA LYS A 68 -14.87 -7.03 -9.81
C LYS A 68 -14.63 -8.37 -9.14
N LEU A 69 -14.10 -8.39 -7.91
CA LEU A 69 -13.95 -9.60 -7.11
C LEU A 69 -15.32 -10.24 -6.87
N TRP A 70 -16.32 -9.47 -6.48
CA TRP A 70 -17.68 -9.96 -6.21
C TRP A 70 -18.30 -10.61 -7.45
N ARG A 71 -18.19 -9.93 -8.60
CA ARG A 71 -18.70 -10.40 -9.88
C ARG A 71 -17.84 -11.48 -10.54
N GLN A 72 -16.62 -11.70 -10.05
CA GLN A 72 -15.57 -12.47 -10.74
C GLN A 72 -15.41 -12.02 -12.19
N ASP A 73 -15.31 -10.71 -12.36
CA ASP A 73 -15.20 -10.07 -13.65
C ASP A 73 -13.75 -10.12 -14.13
N GLY A 74 -13.39 -11.20 -14.82
CA GLY A 74 -12.05 -11.47 -15.36
C GLY A 74 -11.93 -12.89 -15.92
N ASN A 75 -10.83 -13.18 -16.61
CA ASN A 75 -10.52 -14.55 -17.03
C ASN A 75 -10.17 -15.45 -15.82
N ALA A 76 -10.04 -16.75 -16.04
CA ALA A 76 -9.79 -17.70 -14.95
C ALA A 76 -8.50 -17.39 -14.14
N GLN A 77 -7.46 -16.84 -14.77
CA GLN A 77 -6.21 -16.46 -14.10
C GLN A 77 -6.39 -15.20 -13.26
N GLU A 78 -7.07 -14.18 -13.78
CA GLU A 78 -7.35 -12.93 -13.08
C GLU A 78 -8.25 -13.16 -11.86
N CYS A 79 -9.30 -13.98 -12.01
CA CYS A 79 -10.17 -14.35 -10.90
C CYS A 79 -9.40 -15.12 -9.82
N ARG A 80 -8.48 -16.01 -10.19
CA ARG A 80 -7.59 -16.66 -9.21
C ARG A 80 -6.70 -15.66 -8.48
N MET A 81 -6.09 -14.71 -9.21
CA MET A 81 -5.27 -13.66 -8.60
C MET A 81 -6.08 -12.81 -7.62
N MET A 82 -7.26 -12.33 -8.01
CA MET A 82 -8.14 -11.55 -7.13
C MET A 82 -8.51 -12.34 -5.87
N ASN A 83 -8.88 -13.62 -6.01
CA ASN A 83 -9.24 -14.47 -4.87
C ASN A 83 -8.03 -14.76 -3.94
N LYS A 84 -6.82 -14.89 -4.48
CA LYS A 84 -5.58 -15.02 -3.66
C LYS A 84 -5.31 -13.73 -2.90
N PHE A 85 -5.31 -12.60 -3.59
CA PHE A 85 -5.06 -11.29 -2.97
C PHE A 85 -6.11 -10.96 -1.91
N ALA A 86 -7.37 -11.36 -2.12
CA ALA A 86 -8.47 -11.07 -1.20
C ALA A 86 -8.22 -11.54 0.24
N TRP A 87 -7.44 -12.61 0.46
CA TRP A 87 -7.03 -13.02 1.80
C TRP A 87 -6.07 -12.02 2.47
N VAL A 88 -5.05 -11.59 1.73
CA VAL A 88 -4.07 -10.60 2.22
C VAL A 88 -4.71 -9.23 2.38
N TYR A 89 -5.60 -8.87 1.45
CA TYR A 89 -6.44 -7.68 1.55
C TYR A 89 -7.30 -7.68 2.82
N SER A 90 -7.99 -8.80 3.10
CA SER A 90 -8.82 -8.91 4.31
C SER A 90 -8.01 -8.85 5.59
N LEU A 91 -6.84 -9.49 5.64
CA LEU A 91 -5.93 -9.37 6.77
C LEU A 91 -5.49 -7.91 6.97
N GLY A 92 -5.13 -7.22 5.89
CA GLY A 92 -4.72 -5.82 5.94
C GLY A 92 -5.81 -4.91 6.52
N ASN A 93 -7.02 -4.98 5.99
CA ASN A 93 -8.16 -4.22 6.50
C ASN A 93 -8.46 -4.54 7.98
N PHE A 94 -8.39 -5.80 8.38
CA PHE A 94 -8.55 -6.18 9.78
C PHE A 94 -7.46 -5.57 10.66
N CYS A 95 -6.20 -5.63 10.22
CA CYS A 95 -5.08 -5.05 10.94
C CYS A 95 -5.20 -3.52 11.07
N ILE A 96 -5.50 -2.80 9.99
CA ILE A 96 -5.63 -1.33 10.01
C ILE A 96 -6.85 -0.88 10.81
N GLY A 97 -8.00 -1.55 10.64
CA GLY A 97 -9.18 -1.24 11.46
C GLY A 97 -8.92 -1.50 12.95
N THR A 98 -8.19 -2.57 13.29
CA THR A 98 -7.83 -2.86 14.69
C THR A 98 -6.79 -1.87 15.23
N TRP A 99 -5.80 -1.52 14.41
CA TRP A 99 -4.80 -0.50 14.71
C TRP A 99 -5.46 0.81 15.12
N MET A 100 -6.53 1.24 14.45
CA MET A 100 -7.22 2.49 14.74
C MET A 100 -7.76 2.56 16.18
N PHE A 101 -8.26 1.46 16.73
CA PHE A 101 -8.72 1.44 18.14
C PHE A 101 -7.57 1.66 19.12
N PHE A 102 -6.44 0.98 18.91
CA PHE A 102 -5.26 1.12 19.78
C PHE A 102 -4.57 2.45 19.59
N TRP A 103 -4.51 2.97 18.36
CA TRP A 103 -4.03 4.31 18.06
C TRP A 103 -4.84 5.35 18.83
N ASN A 104 -6.17 5.36 18.70
CA ASN A 104 -7.01 6.32 19.41
C ASN A 104 -7.00 6.16 20.94
N ALA A 105 -6.73 4.95 21.44
CA ALA A 105 -6.48 4.70 22.86
C ALA A 105 -5.07 5.14 23.33
N ASN A 106 -4.25 5.68 22.43
CA ASN A 106 -2.83 6.04 22.63
C ASN A 106 -1.96 4.85 23.05
N ASP A 107 -2.39 3.61 22.80
CA ASP A 107 -1.59 2.40 23.00
C ASP A 107 -0.78 2.08 21.72
N LEU A 108 0.21 2.93 21.47
CA LEU A 108 0.97 2.93 20.22
C LEU A 108 1.83 1.68 20.04
N LYS A 109 2.18 0.99 21.12
CA LYS A 109 2.98 -0.24 21.05
C LYS A 109 2.13 -1.41 20.57
N THR A 110 0.91 -1.53 21.10
CA THR A 110 -0.05 -2.54 20.64
C THR A 110 -0.50 -2.25 19.21
N SER A 111 -0.76 -0.98 18.89
CA SER A 111 -1.09 -0.58 17.51
C SER A 111 0.04 -0.97 16.53
N ASN A 112 1.31 -0.86 16.94
CA ASN A 112 2.46 -1.21 16.09
C ASN A 112 2.49 -2.69 15.67
N ILE A 113 1.96 -3.59 16.49
CA ILE A 113 1.90 -5.03 16.16
C ILE A 113 1.07 -5.24 14.90
N PHE A 114 -0.10 -4.60 14.83
CA PHE A 114 -0.99 -4.71 13.67
C PHE A 114 -0.42 -4.07 12.42
N VAL A 115 0.28 -2.93 12.58
CA VAL A 115 1.02 -2.30 11.49
C VAL A 115 2.09 -3.24 10.94
N ILE A 116 2.90 -3.86 11.80
CA ILE A 116 3.93 -4.82 11.37
C ILE A 116 3.30 -5.99 10.61
N ILE A 117 2.23 -6.58 11.14
CA ILE A 117 1.54 -7.71 10.47
C ILE A 117 1.03 -7.29 9.08
N ASN A 118 0.36 -6.14 8.98
CA ASN A 118 -0.11 -5.62 7.70
C ASN A 118 1.06 -5.41 6.74
N THR A 119 2.07 -4.62 7.14
CA THR A 119 3.18 -4.25 6.26
C THR A 119 3.95 -5.46 5.77
N VAL A 120 4.25 -6.43 6.63
CA VAL A 120 4.92 -7.68 6.23
C VAL A 120 4.06 -8.51 5.28
N ALA A 121 2.75 -8.63 5.54
CA ALA A 121 1.85 -9.40 4.68
C ALA A 121 1.72 -8.75 3.29
N GLN A 122 1.52 -7.43 3.22
CA GLN A 122 1.38 -6.72 1.95
C GLN A 122 2.68 -6.73 1.15
N LEU A 123 3.81 -6.40 1.77
CA LEU A 123 5.12 -6.43 1.11
C LEU A 123 5.48 -7.84 0.65
N GLY A 124 5.25 -8.84 1.50
CA GLY A 124 5.46 -10.25 1.18
C GLY A 124 4.64 -10.69 -0.02
N TYR A 125 3.35 -10.31 -0.07
CA TYR A 125 2.49 -10.62 -1.20
C TYR A 125 2.97 -9.99 -2.51
N ILE A 126 3.24 -8.68 -2.53
CA ILE A 126 3.67 -8.00 -3.76
C ILE A 126 5.06 -8.45 -4.23
N ALA A 127 5.91 -8.94 -3.32
CA ALA A 127 7.26 -9.40 -3.65
C ALA A 127 7.30 -10.84 -4.16
N THR A 128 6.37 -11.71 -3.72
CA THR A 128 6.49 -13.16 -3.94
C THR A 128 5.32 -13.82 -4.66
N ALA A 129 4.11 -13.27 -4.54
CA ALA A 129 2.89 -13.94 -4.96
C ALA A 129 2.11 -13.19 -6.04
N LEU A 130 2.26 -11.86 -6.09
CA LEU A 130 1.56 -11.03 -7.06
C LEU A 130 2.07 -11.33 -8.48
N GLU A 131 1.16 -11.76 -9.34
CA GLU A 131 1.44 -12.03 -10.74
C GLU A 131 1.91 -10.75 -11.50
N PRO A 132 2.51 -10.89 -12.69
CA PRO A 132 2.80 -9.79 -13.62
C PRO A 132 1.68 -8.74 -13.81
N LEU A 133 2.09 -7.47 -13.83
CA LEU A 133 1.21 -6.34 -14.19
C LEU A 133 0.87 -6.37 -15.68
N ASP A 134 -0.42 -6.48 -15.99
CA ASP A 134 -1.01 -6.25 -17.31
C ASP A 134 -1.91 -5.01 -17.27
N THR A 135 -1.42 -3.91 -17.85
CA THR A 135 -2.15 -2.63 -17.90
C THR A 135 -3.35 -2.63 -18.85
N ARG A 136 -3.53 -3.68 -19.67
CA ARG A 136 -4.67 -3.82 -20.58
C ARG A 136 -5.83 -4.55 -19.94
N SER A 137 -5.58 -5.25 -18.84
CA SER A 137 -6.58 -5.96 -18.06
C SER A 137 -6.98 -5.12 -16.86
N THR A 138 -8.22 -4.64 -16.84
CA THR A 138 -8.75 -3.86 -15.70
C THR A 138 -8.72 -4.64 -14.38
N PRO A 139 -9.11 -5.94 -14.32
CA PRO A 139 -9.02 -6.72 -13.08
C PRO A 139 -7.57 -6.89 -12.60
N ASN A 140 -6.63 -7.10 -13.52
CA ASN A 140 -5.23 -7.21 -13.18
C ASN A 140 -4.69 -5.87 -12.64
N PHE A 141 -4.83 -4.82 -13.43
CA PHE A 141 -4.40 -3.48 -13.09
C PHE A 141 -4.95 -3.02 -11.73
N LEU A 142 -6.27 -3.19 -11.48
CA LEU A 142 -6.87 -2.82 -10.20
C LEU A 142 -6.31 -3.63 -9.03
N THR A 143 -6.05 -4.93 -9.21
CA THR A 143 -5.40 -5.74 -8.17
C THR A 143 -4.03 -5.20 -7.82
N HIS A 144 -3.24 -4.79 -8.82
CA HIS A 144 -1.94 -4.15 -8.58
C HIS A 144 -2.07 -2.80 -7.88
N VAL A 145 -3.01 -1.95 -8.30
CA VAL A 145 -3.24 -0.64 -7.67
C VAL A 145 -3.60 -0.82 -6.19
N VAL A 146 -4.53 -1.72 -5.87
CA VAL A 146 -4.94 -1.97 -4.48
C VAL A 146 -3.81 -2.61 -3.68
N ALA A 147 -3.20 -3.69 -4.16
CA ALA A 147 -2.14 -4.39 -3.43
C ALA A 147 -0.93 -3.49 -3.13
N LYS A 148 -0.52 -2.69 -4.12
CA LYS A 148 0.68 -1.84 -3.98
C LYS A 148 0.42 -0.56 -3.21
N SER A 149 -0.80 0.00 -3.27
CA SER A 149 -1.15 1.12 -2.40
C SER A 149 -1.24 0.70 -0.93
N PHE A 150 -1.77 -0.49 -0.63
CA PHE A 150 -1.72 -1.08 0.72
C PHE A 150 -0.29 -1.33 1.19
N ALA A 151 0.58 -1.86 0.32
CA ALA A 151 1.98 -2.06 0.64
C ALA A 151 2.71 -0.73 0.87
N GLY A 152 2.42 0.29 0.03
CA GLY A 152 2.97 1.65 0.14
C GLY A 152 2.63 2.29 1.48
N ILE A 153 1.33 2.43 1.77
CA ILE A 153 0.90 3.00 3.05
C ILE A 153 1.41 2.17 4.24
N GLY A 154 1.52 0.85 4.10
CA GLY A 154 2.13 0.01 5.12
C GLY A 154 3.59 0.36 5.42
N VAL A 155 4.39 0.81 4.44
CA VAL A 155 5.76 1.30 4.68
C VAL A 155 5.71 2.58 5.51
N LEU A 156 4.83 3.52 5.14
CA LEU A 156 4.67 4.77 5.88
C LEU A 156 4.19 4.52 7.32
N ASP A 157 3.16 3.70 7.49
CA ASP A 157 2.59 3.35 8.79
C ASP A 157 3.62 2.66 9.67
N LEU A 158 4.45 1.77 9.12
CA LEU A 158 5.52 1.11 9.86
C LEU A 158 6.53 2.12 10.39
N LEU A 159 6.99 3.06 9.55
CA LEU A 159 7.92 4.10 9.96
C LEU A 159 7.29 5.03 11.00
N HIS A 160 6.10 5.54 10.70
CA HIS A 160 5.38 6.50 11.52
C HIS A 160 5.02 5.91 12.88
N ASN A 161 4.29 4.79 12.92
CA ASN A 161 3.83 4.20 14.17
C ASN A 161 5.01 3.68 15.01
N THR A 162 6.04 3.07 14.39
CA THR A 162 7.22 2.64 15.14
C THR A 162 7.94 3.84 15.76
N SER A 163 8.08 4.93 15.02
CA SER A 163 8.71 6.14 15.55
C SER A 163 7.88 6.78 16.67
N ALA A 164 6.56 6.87 16.53
CA ALA A 164 5.67 7.41 17.56
C ALA A 164 5.65 6.54 18.83
N ALA A 165 5.68 5.21 18.68
CA ALA A 165 5.59 4.27 19.80
C ALA A 165 6.87 4.15 20.64
N TYR A 166 8.04 4.30 20.00
CA TYR A 166 9.33 3.98 20.62
C TYR A 166 10.34 5.13 20.63
N PHE A 167 10.14 6.15 19.79
CA PHE A 167 11.11 7.22 19.54
C PHE A 167 10.44 8.61 19.48
N LYS A 168 9.38 8.79 20.26
CA LYS A 168 8.71 10.09 20.43
C LYS A 168 9.70 11.17 20.84
N ASP A 169 9.63 12.33 20.19
CA ASP A 169 10.52 13.48 20.42
C ASP A 169 12.02 13.18 20.21
N VAL A 170 12.37 12.06 19.56
CA VAL A 170 13.75 11.69 19.25
C VAL A 170 14.07 12.07 17.79
N PRO A 171 15.08 12.93 17.56
CA PRO A 171 15.49 13.28 16.19
C PRO A 171 16.17 12.09 15.49
N PRO A 172 16.12 12.03 14.14
CA PRO A 172 16.74 10.95 13.40
C PRO A 172 18.27 11.04 13.48
N SER A 173 18.91 9.97 13.95
CA SER A 173 20.37 9.85 13.94
C SER A 173 20.92 9.81 12.51
N SER A 174 22.21 10.10 12.32
CA SER A 174 22.85 10.00 11.00
C SER A 174 22.69 8.61 10.36
N LEU A 175 22.72 7.55 11.17
CA LEU A 175 22.46 6.19 10.70
C LEU A 175 21.04 6.05 10.15
N VAL A 176 20.02 6.55 10.88
CA VAL A 176 18.63 6.53 10.42
C VAL A 176 18.49 7.30 9.11
N GLN A 177 19.07 8.50 9.01
CA GLN A 177 19.02 9.32 7.79
C GLN A 177 19.60 8.57 6.59
N ILE A 178 20.82 8.01 6.73
CA ILE A 178 21.49 7.24 5.68
C ILE A 178 20.68 5.98 5.31
N ALA A 179 20.22 5.23 6.31
CA ALA A 179 19.45 4.01 6.10
C ALA A 179 18.12 4.29 5.37
N THR A 180 17.44 5.39 5.70
CA THR A 180 16.24 5.82 4.97
C THR A 180 16.56 6.11 3.51
N GLY A 181 17.59 6.93 3.23
CA GLY A 181 17.96 7.27 1.85
C GLY A 181 18.33 6.04 1.02
N VAL A 182 19.19 5.17 1.57
CA VAL A 182 19.62 3.92 0.90
C VAL A 182 18.46 2.95 0.74
N GLY A 183 17.63 2.78 1.77
CA GLY A 183 16.48 1.88 1.75
C GLY A 183 15.46 2.26 0.68
N PHE A 184 15.04 3.53 0.64
CA PHE A 184 14.10 3.99 -0.37
C PHE A 184 14.67 3.93 -1.79
N ALA A 185 15.94 4.28 -1.99
CA ALA A 185 16.59 4.15 -3.30
C ALA A 185 16.67 2.67 -3.76
N ALA A 186 17.03 1.76 -2.85
CA ALA A 186 17.10 0.32 -3.14
C ALA A 186 15.72 -0.23 -3.51
N VAL A 187 14.69 0.05 -2.71
CA VAL A 187 13.32 -0.41 -2.99
C VAL A 187 12.78 0.21 -4.28
N ALA A 188 13.01 1.50 -4.53
CA ALA A 188 12.62 2.16 -5.78
C ALA A 188 13.25 1.50 -7.01
N SER A 189 14.53 1.11 -6.91
CA SER A 189 15.23 0.47 -8.02
C SER A 189 14.59 -0.84 -8.49
N VAL A 190 13.97 -1.60 -7.56
CA VAL A 190 13.30 -2.88 -7.87
C VAL A 190 11.80 -2.75 -8.10
N SER A 191 11.20 -1.62 -7.70
CA SER A 191 9.76 -1.35 -7.81
C SER A 191 9.31 -0.91 -9.20
N ASP A 192 8.05 -1.14 -9.55
CA ASP A 192 7.39 -0.45 -10.66
C ASP A 192 6.81 0.91 -10.22
N TRP A 193 6.26 1.64 -11.19
CA TRP A 193 5.74 2.99 -10.99
C TRP A 193 4.57 3.09 -10.02
N ILE A 194 3.80 2.02 -9.79
CA ILE A 194 2.66 2.06 -8.86
C ILE A 194 3.19 2.06 -7.43
N PHE A 195 3.93 1.02 -7.02
CA PHE A 195 4.47 0.93 -5.66
C PHE A 195 5.52 2.01 -5.40
N GLY A 196 6.42 2.24 -6.37
CA GLY A 196 7.41 3.31 -6.25
C GLY A 196 6.77 4.69 -6.15
N GLY A 197 5.66 4.93 -6.85
CA GLY A 197 4.89 6.17 -6.73
C GLY A 197 4.37 6.40 -5.31
N CYS A 198 3.91 5.34 -4.64
CA CYS A 198 3.55 5.41 -3.22
C CYS A 198 4.76 5.80 -2.35
N LEU A 199 5.92 5.20 -2.56
CA LEU A 199 7.13 5.54 -1.78
C LEU A 199 7.58 7.01 -1.96
N VAL A 200 7.46 7.55 -3.17
CA VAL A 200 7.69 8.98 -3.43
C VAL A 200 6.69 9.83 -2.65
N TYR A 201 5.41 9.45 -2.69
CA TYR A 201 4.35 10.13 -1.96
C TYR A 201 4.61 10.12 -0.45
N ASP A 202 4.98 8.97 0.11
CA ASP A 202 5.27 8.79 1.53
C ASP A 202 6.43 9.69 1.97
N LEU A 203 7.53 9.71 1.21
CA LEU A 203 8.67 10.60 1.49
C LEU A 203 8.29 12.08 1.39
N ALA A 204 7.45 12.46 0.43
CA ALA A 204 6.97 13.82 0.30
C ALA A 204 6.05 14.21 1.48
N ALA A 205 5.16 13.32 1.91
CA ALA A 205 4.30 13.51 3.07
C ALA A 205 5.11 13.65 4.35
N LEU A 206 6.16 12.83 4.52
CA LEU A 206 7.14 12.94 5.60
C LEU A 206 7.90 14.26 5.53
N ALA A 207 8.40 14.66 4.36
CA ALA A 207 9.13 15.91 4.20
C ALA A 207 8.31 17.13 4.63
N VAL A 208 7.02 17.17 4.26
CA VAL A 208 6.10 18.26 4.64
C VAL A 208 5.73 18.21 6.12
N GLY A 209 5.68 17.01 6.72
CA GLY A 209 5.37 16.84 8.14
C GLY A 209 6.53 17.15 9.09
N GLN A 210 7.74 17.37 8.57
CA GLN A 210 8.96 17.57 9.35
C GLN A 210 9.51 18.99 9.17
N GLU A 211 10.47 19.37 10.02
CA GLU A 211 11.14 20.67 9.95
C GLU A 211 12.66 20.54 9.79
N GLY A 212 13.31 21.67 9.46
CA GLY A 212 14.77 21.78 9.43
C GLY A 212 15.47 20.90 8.40
N ASN A 213 16.65 20.39 8.77
CA ASN A 213 17.48 19.59 7.86
C ASN A 213 16.84 18.25 7.48
N TRP A 214 16.08 17.65 8.40
CA TRP A 214 15.47 16.35 8.16
C TRP A 214 14.37 16.41 7.10
N SER A 215 13.51 17.44 7.15
CA SER A 215 12.54 17.74 6.09
C SER A 215 13.20 17.85 4.71
N ARG A 216 14.31 18.59 4.61
CA ARG A 216 15.05 18.77 3.35
C ARG A 216 15.66 17.46 2.84
N LEU A 217 16.18 16.62 3.74
CA LEU A 217 16.71 15.30 3.37
C LEU A 217 15.61 14.38 2.87
N LEU A 218 14.48 14.29 3.56
CA LEU A 218 13.31 13.52 3.11
C LEU A 218 12.81 14.00 1.74
N GLY A 219 12.75 15.31 1.51
CA GLY A 219 12.42 15.89 0.20
C GLY A 219 13.44 15.53 -0.88
N GLY A 220 14.73 15.55 -0.55
CA GLY A 220 15.80 15.07 -1.42
C GLY A 220 15.67 13.58 -1.75
N TYR A 221 15.33 12.74 -0.76
CA TYR A 221 15.06 11.32 -0.96
C TYR A 221 13.83 11.10 -1.84
N ALA A 222 12.77 11.91 -1.68
CA ALA A 222 11.57 11.85 -2.54
C ALA A 222 11.95 12.15 -4.01
N ALA A 223 12.71 13.21 -4.24
CA ALA A 223 13.19 13.59 -5.58
C ALA A 223 14.10 12.52 -6.19
N MET A 224 15.03 11.95 -5.41
CA MET A 224 15.89 10.85 -5.85
C MET A 224 15.08 9.60 -6.22
N THR A 225 14.14 9.20 -5.36
CA THR A 225 13.24 8.05 -5.59
C THR A 225 12.43 8.27 -6.86
N ALA A 226 11.86 9.46 -7.05
CA ALA A 226 11.14 9.84 -8.26
C ALA A 226 12.05 9.81 -9.50
N GLY A 227 13.30 10.26 -9.39
CA GLY A 227 14.29 10.21 -10.46
C GLY A 227 14.62 8.78 -10.88
N ILE A 228 14.86 7.88 -9.92
CA ILE A 228 15.10 6.44 -10.18
C ILE A 228 13.91 5.83 -10.93
N LEU A 229 12.69 6.09 -10.45
CA LEU A 229 11.47 5.56 -11.07
C LEU A 229 11.24 6.14 -12.46
N GLY A 230 11.42 7.45 -12.64
CA GLY A 230 11.29 8.13 -13.93
C GLY A 230 12.27 7.57 -14.95
N PHE A 231 13.55 7.47 -14.58
CA PHE A 231 14.59 6.90 -15.43
C PHE A 231 14.27 5.45 -15.81
N LYS A 232 13.94 4.60 -14.84
CA LYS A 232 13.63 3.19 -15.09
C LYS A 232 12.40 3.02 -15.99
N ASN A 233 11.32 3.76 -15.75
CA ASN A 233 10.10 3.61 -16.53
C ASN A 233 10.21 4.23 -17.94
N PHE A 234 11.06 5.25 -18.11
CA PHE A 234 11.33 5.83 -19.42
C PHE A 234 12.23 4.92 -20.28
N PHE A 235 13.34 4.42 -19.73
CA PHE A 235 14.34 3.66 -20.48
C PHE A 235 14.13 2.15 -20.47
N TYR A 236 13.56 1.58 -19.40
CA TYR A 236 13.38 0.13 -19.21
C TYR A 236 11.96 -0.20 -18.74
N PRO A 237 10.93 0.01 -19.58
CA PRO A 237 9.57 -0.34 -19.20
C PRO A 237 9.48 -1.87 -19.07
N ARG A 238 9.41 -2.40 -17.85
CA ARG A 238 9.30 -3.85 -17.60
C ARG A 238 8.11 -4.51 -18.31
N TRP A 239 7.06 -3.75 -18.63
CA TRP A 239 5.95 -4.23 -19.46
C TRP A 239 6.35 -4.54 -20.91
N LYS A 240 7.42 -3.91 -21.43
CA LYS A 240 8.03 -4.29 -22.72
C LYS A 240 8.80 -5.60 -22.59
N ALA A 241 9.51 -5.83 -21.49
CA ALA A 241 10.23 -7.09 -21.25
C ALA A 241 9.27 -8.28 -21.10
N GLN A 242 8.07 -8.08 -20.57
CA GLN A 242 7.03 -9.13 -20.50
C GLN A 242 6.37 -9.46 -21.84
N LYS A 243 6.44 -8.57 -22.85
CA LYS A 243 6.01 -8.92 -24.21
C LYS A 243 6.88 -10.00 -24.84
N GLU A 244 8.14 -10.11 -24.42
CA GLU A 244 9.11 -10.99 -25.07
C GLU A 244 9.11 -12.43 -24.52
N GLY A 245 8.28 -12.75 -23.50
CA GLY A 245 8.41 -14.03 -22.81
C GLY A 245 7.17 -14.76 -22.27
N ALA A 246 5.92 -14.29 -22.39
CA ALA A 246 4.82 -14.98 -21.68
C ALA A 246 3.39 -14.92 -22.24
N TYR A 247 3.12 -14.38 -23.43
CA TYR A 247 1.76 -14.38 -23.97
C TYR A 247 1.71 -14.59 -25.48
N SER A 248 1.64 -15.85 -25.93
CA SER A 248 0.99 -16.16 -27.21
C SER A 248 -0.52 -16.20 -26.95
N ARG A 249 -1.25 -15.23 -27.51
CA ARG A 249 -2.71 -15.36 -27.63
C ARG A 249 -2.96 -16.57 -28.54
N VAL A 250 -3.67 -17.57 -28.03
CA VAL A 250 -4.30 -18.55 -28.91
C VAL A 250 -5.48 -17.81 -29.51
N ASP A 251 -5.32 -17.33 -30.74
CA ASP A 251 -6.43 -16.80 -31.51
C ASP A 251 -7.44 -17.95 -31.70
N GLY A 252 -8.61 -17.78 -31.10
CA GLY A 252 -9.72 -18.70 -31.27
C GLY A 252 -10.25 -18.60 -32.70
N GLN A 253 -9.69 -19.37 -33.61
CA GLN A 253 -10.40 -19.87 -34.78
C GLN A 253 -10.77 -21.32 -34.49
N GLY A 254 -12.03 -21.50 -34.06
CA GLY A 254 -12.66 -22.80 -34.15
C GLY A 254 -12.87 -23.11 -35.62
N ASP A 255 -12.05 -24.02 -36.14
CA ASP A 255 -12.39 -24.73 -37.37
C ASP A 255 -13.50 -25.72 -37.03
N VAL A 256 -14.69 -25.39 -37.52
CA VAL A 256 -15.80 -26.31 -37.67
C VAL A 256 -15.45 -27.23 -38.83
N VAL A 257 -15.27 -28.52 -38.54
CA VAL A 257 -15.55 -29.61 -39.49
C VAL A 257 -16.32 -30.69 -38.74
#